data_AF-A0A962YZY4-F1
#
_entry.id   AF-A0A962YZY4-F1
#
_cell.length_a   1.000
_cell.length_b   1.000
_cell.length_c   1.000
_cell.angle_alpha   90.00
_cell.angle_beta   90.00
_cell.angle_gamma   90.00
#
_symmetry.space_group_name_H-M   'P 1'
#
loop_
_entity.id
_entity.type
_entity.pdbx_description
1 polymer ?
#
loop_
_entity_poly.entity_id
_entity_poly.type
_entity_poly.pdbx_seq_one_letter_code
_entity_poly.pdbx_strand_id
1 'polypeptide(L)'
;VYNASGMGLPIVMTVGNRAIGAPINIWNDWSDSMSARDAGWIQLFVETNQEAVDVHIQAFRLAEELSMPVMVCMDGFILTHSYSQVDIPSQELVDSYLPPFQPRQVLDPLAPVSMGAMVGPEAFT
;
A
#
# COMPACT_ATOMS: atom_id res chain seq x y z
N VAL A 1 -3.35 -10.11 1.55
CA VAL A 1 -2.04 -9.54 1.16
C VAL A 1 -1.59 -10.11 -0.18
N TYR A 2 -1.26 -11.41 -0.29
CA TYR A 2 -0.80 -12.03 -1.55
C TYR A 2 -1.74 -11.90 -2.74
N ASN A 3 -3.05 -12.08 -2.57
CA ASN A 3 -3.99 -11.98 -3.70
C ASN A 3 -4.04 -10.56 -4.31
N ALA A 4 -3.74 -9.52 -3.53
CA ALA A 4 -3.76 -8.15 -4.05
C ALA A 4 -2.68 -7.93 -5.11
N SER A 5 -1.47 -8.45 -4.90
CA SER A 5 -0.38 -8.37 -5.88
C SER A 5 -0.62 -9.33 -7.04
N GLY A 6 -1.05 -10.55 -6.76
CA GLY A 6 -1.37 -11.54 -7.80
C GLY A 6 -2.48 -11.10 -8.75
N MET A 7 -3.45 -10.32 -8.25
CA MET A 7 -4.50 -9.71 -9.07
C MET A 7 -4.14 -8.29 -9.54
N GLY A 8 -2.96 -7.76 -9.24
CA GLY A 8 -2.56 -6.41 -9.66
C GLY A 8 -3.50 -5.30 -9.18
N LEU A 9 -4.02 -5.40 -7.96
CA LEU A 9 -4.96 -4.41 -7.42
C LEU A 9 -4.22 -3.16 -6.92
N PRO A 10 -4.62 -1.95 -7.36
CA PRO A 10 -3.99 -0.70 -6.95
C PRO A 10 -4.46 -0.29 -5.54
N ILE A 11 -3.85 -0.89 -4.51
CA ILE A 11 -4.18 -0.67 -3.10
C ILE A 11 -3.03 0.03 -2.41
N VAL A 12 -3.32 1.07 -1.63
CA VAL A 12 -2.37 1.67 -0.69
C VAL A 12 -2.71 1.22 0.74
N MET A 13 -1.73 0.67 1.46
CA MET A 13 -1.86 0.26 2.85
C MET A 13 -0.83 1.00 3.71
N THR A 14 -1.31 1.80 4.66
CA THR A 14 -0.44 2.37 5.69
C THR A 14 -0.13 1.31 6.75
N VAL A 15 1.15 1.09 7.04
CA VAL A 15 1.62 0.15 8.06
C VAL A 15 2.32 0.93 9.16
N GLY A 16 1.66 1.09 10.31
CA GLY A 16 2.32 1.58 11.52
C GLY A 16 3.17 0.48 12.13
N ASN A 17 4.41 0.36 11.67
CA ASN A 17 5.32 -0.75 11.95
C ASN A 17 5.53 -0.98 13.44
N ARG A 18 5.27 -2.21 13.88
CA ARG A 18 5.45 -2.69 15.25
C ARG A 18 6.00 -4.11 15.30
N ALA A 19 6.55 -4.45 16.46
CA ALA A 19 7.02 -5.80 16.77
C ALA A 19 5.94 -6.89 16.66
N ILE A 20 6.28 -7.97 15.96
CA ILE A 20 5.52 -9.22 15.90
C ILE A 20 6.15 -10.25 16.86
N GLY A 21 5.29 -10.94 17.60
CA GLY A 21 5.66 -12.17 18.30
C GLY A 21 5.68 -12.03 19.82
N ALA A 22 6.41 -12.95 20.45
CA ALA A 22 6.50 -13.06 21.90
C ALA A 22 7.83 -12.47 22.42
N PRO A 23 7.84 -11.73 23.54
CA PRO A 23 6.64 -11.27 24.26
C PRO A 23 5.86 -10.25 23.43
N ILE A 24 4.54 -10.16 23.65
CA ILE A 24 3.69 -9.17 22.98
C ILE A 24 4.28 -7.78 23.16
N ASN A 25 4.40 -7.05 22.06
CA ASN A 25 4.94 -5.70 22.08
C ASN A 25 4.18 -4.79 21.10
N ILE A 26 3.99 -3.54 21.52
CA ILE A 26 3.33 -2.48 20.76
C ILE A 26 4.34 -1.48 20.16
N TRP A 27 5.59 -1.55 20.60
CA TRP A 27 6.67 -0.66 20.17
C TRP A 27 7.17 -1.02 18.77
N ASN A 28 7.86 -0.05 18.17
CA ASN A 28 8.38 -0.13 16.80
C ASN A 28 9.48 -1.18 16.63
N ASP A 29 9.32 -1.95 15.57
CA ASP A 29 10.36 -2.50 14.71
C ASP A 29 9.71 -2.77 13.34
N TRP A 30 10.46 -3.31 12.37
CA TRP A 30 9.93 -3.59 11.02
C TRP A 30 9.52 -5.05 10.78
N SER A 31 9.41 -5.86 11.83
CA SER A 31 9.15 -7.30 11.68
C SER A 31 7.80 -7.60 11.01
N ASP A 32 6.81 -6.72 11.14
CA ASP A 32 5.51 -6.85 10.50
C ASP A 32 5.54 -6.65 8.97
N SER A 33 6.00 -5.50 8.48
CA SER A 33 6.17 -5.26 7.04
C SER A 33 7.13 -6.25 6.41
N MET A 34 8.23 -6.58 7.10
CA MET A 34 9.20 -7.56 6.61
C MET A 34 8.63 -8.97 6.55
N SER A 35 7.65 -9.33 7.39
CA SER A 35 6.94 -10.61 7.27
C SER A 35 6.09 -10.72 5.98
N ALA A 36 5.78 -9.58 5.36
CA ALA A 36 5.03 -9.48 4.11
C ALA A 36 5.90 -9.13 2.90
N ARG A 37 7.24 -9.13 3.03
CA ARG A 37 8.18 -8.76 1.94
C ARG A 37 7.96 -9.57 0.66
N ASP A 38 7.67 -10.86 0.81
CA ASP A 38 7.52 -11.82 -0.29
C ASP A 38 6.09 -11.81 -0.86
N ALA A 39 5.22 -10.93 -0.37
CA ALA A 39 3.85 -10.81 -0.83
C ALA A 39 3.68 -10.01 -2.13
N GLY A 40 4.76 -9.49 -2.71
CA GLY A 40 4.73 -8.75 -3.98
C GLY A 40 4.16 -7.34 -3.87
N TRP A 41 4.26 -6.72 -2.69
CA TRP A 41 3.89 -5.32 -2.47
C TRP A 41 5.13 -4.44 -2.57
N ILE A 42 5.00 -3.26 -3.16
CA ILE A 42 6.03 -2.22 -3.07
C ILE A 42 6.02 -1.69 -1.63
N GLN A 43 7.14 -1.73 -0.91
CA GLN A 43 7.23 -1.22 0.45
C GLN A 43 8.03 0.08 0.46
N LEU A 44 7.40 1.18 0.87
CA LEU A 44 8.01 2.50 0.98
C LEU A 44 8.12 2.86 2.47
N PHE A 45 9.34 2.93 2.99
CA PHE A 45 9.60 3.30 4.38
C PHE A 45 9.80 4.81 4.46
N VAL A 46 9.12 5.46 5.40
CA VAL A 46 9.20 6.91 5.62
C VAL A 46 9.84 7.20 6.98
N GLU A 47 10.63 8.27 7.03
CA GLU A 47 11.38 8.68 8.22
C GLU A 47 10.71 9.85 8.95
N THR A 48 9.82 10.60 8.29
CA THR A 48 9.17 11.78 8.88
C THR A 48 7.67 11.83 8.60
N ASN A 49 6.90 12.60 9.39
CA ASN A 49 5.48 12.83 9.10
C ASN A 49 5.26 13.62 7.80
N GLN A 50 6.22 14.46 7.39
CA GLN A 50 6.14 15.14 6.10
C GLN A 50 6.28 14.12 4.96
N GLU A 51 7.27 13.24 5.03
CA GLU A 51 7.41 12.14 4.08
C GLU A 51 6.18 11.23 4.08
N ALA A 52 5.56 11.00 5.24
CA ALA A 52 4.31 10.28 5.29
C ALA A 52 3.25 10.96 4.42
N VAL A 53 3.03 12.28 4.53
CA VAL A 53 2.09 13.00 3.67
C VAL A 53 2.44 12.83 2.19
N ASP A 54 3.69 13.12 1.83
CA ASP A 54 4.13 13.17 0.43
C ASP A 54 4.11 11.78 -0.23
N VAL A 55 4.61 10.77 0.47
CA VAL A 55 4.73 9.39 -0.01
C VAL A 55 3.36 8.72 -0.12
N HIS A 56 2.37 9.07 0.71
CA HIS A 56 1.02 8.53 0.51
C HIS A 56 0.41 8.96 -0.83
N ILE A 57 0.60 10.23 -1.23
CA ILE A 57 0.12 10.73 -2.53
C ILE A 57 0.86 10.03 -3.67
N GLN A 58 2.18 9.89 -3.54
CA GLN A 58 3.00 9.15 -4.52
C GLN A 58 2.61 7.66 -4.58
N ALA A 59 2.28 7.04 -3.45
CA ALA A 59 1.88 5.64 -3.36
C ALA A 59 0.60 5.38 -4.15
N PHE A 60 -0.39 6.27 -4.12
CA PHE A 60 -1.59 6.14 -4.95
C PHE A 60 -1.25 6.22 -6.43
N ARG A 61 -0.46 7.22 -6.85
CA ARG A 61 -0.01 7.34 -8.24
C ARG A 61 0.73 6.08 -8.70
N LEU A 62 1.68 5.59 -7.91
CA LEU A 62 2.43 4.36 -8.19
C LEU A 62 1.50 3.15 -8.29
N ALA A 63 0.57 3.00 -7.35
CA ALA A 63 -0.35 1.88 -7.31
C ALA A 63 -1.24 1.84 -8.56
N GLU A 64 -1.81 2.98 -8.96
CA GLU A 64 -2.68 3.12 -10.13
C GLU A 64 -1.92 2.96 -11.46
N GLU A 65 -0.72 3.55 -11.56
CA GLU A 65 0.10 3.51 -12.78
C GLU A 65 0.67 2.12 -13.04
N LEU A 66 1.15 1.45 -11.99
CA LEU A 66 1.76 0.11 -12.10
C LEU A 66 0.73 -1.02 -11.98
N SER A 67 -0.47 -0.75 -11.47
CA SER A 67 -1.45 -1.78 -11.08
C SER A 67 -0.84 -2.77 -10.09
N MET A 68 -0.19 -2.23 -9.06
CA MET A 68 0.50 -2.98 -8.02
C MET A 68 0.14 -2.41 -6.65
N PRO A 69 0.00 -3.24 -5.61
CA PRO A 69 -0.27 -2.74 -4.28
C PRO A 69 0.99 -2.16 -3.61
N VAL A 70 0.82 -1.11 -2.81
CA VAL A 70 1.89 -0.35 -2.15
C VAL A 70 1.63 -0.31 -0.65
N MET A 71 2.65 -0.60 0.16
CA MET A 71 2.67 -0.34 1.60
C MET A 71 3.45 0.95 1.87
N VAL A 72 2.86 1.85 2.65
CA VAL A 72 3.59 2.98 3.25
C VAL A 72 3.90 2.62 4.69
N CYS A 73 5.15 2.26 4.94
CA CYS A 73 5.69 1.77 6.20
C CYS A 73 6.14 2.97 7.06
N MET A 74 5.42 3.20 8.16
CA MET A 74 5.68 4.28 9.13
C MET A 74 6.09 3.69 10.47
N ASP A 75 7.12 4.24 11.11
CA ASP A 75 7.50 3.76 12.44
C ASP A 75 6.42 4.01 13.50
N GLY A 76 5.89 2.93 14.07
CA GLY A 76 4.90 2.96 15.13
C GLY A 76 5.38 3.72 16.36
N PHE A 77 4.51 4.46 17.03
CA PHE A 77 4.83 5.42 18.10
C PHE A 77 5.70 6.61 17.67
N ILE A 78 6.83 6.38 17.00
CA ILE A 78 7.80 7.40 16.60
C ILE A 78 7.17 8.38 15.62
N LEU A 79 6.50 7.89 14.58
CA LEU A 79 5.83 8.72 13.57
C LEU A 79 4.32 8.74 13.75
N THR A 80 3.72 7.61 14.10
CA THR A 80 2.26 7.51 14.16
C THR A 80 1.62 8.24 15.35
N HIS A 81 2.41 8.55 16.39
CA HIS A 81 1.95 9.22 17.61
C HIS A 81 2.77 10.46 17.98
N SER A 82 3.65 10.92 17.08
CA SER A 82 4.31 12.21 17.25
C SER A 82 3.48 13.33 16.63
N TYR A 83 3.68 14.53 17.15
CA TYR A 83 3.12 15.75 16.56
C TYR A 83 4.25 16.53 15.92
N SER A 84 4.09 16.86 14.65
CA SER A 84 5.03 17.69 13.90
C SER A 84 4.24 18.61 12.98
N GLN A 85 4.82 19.76 12.70
CA GLN A 85 4.28 20.64 11.67
C GLN A 85 4.59 20.02 10.31
N VAL A 86 3.56 19.92 9.46
CA VAL A 86 3.67 19.40 8.10
C VAL A 86 3.03 20.38 7.13
N ASP A 87 3.60 20.46 5.94
CA ASP A 87 3.05 21.16 4.80
C ASP A 87 2.09 20.21 4.06
N ILE A 88 0.79 20.51 4.13
CA ILE A 88 -0.24 19.74 3.43
C ILE A 88 -0.44 20.38 2.06
N PRO A 89 -0.24 19.63 0.95
CA PRO A 89 -0.49 20.16 -0.38
C PRO A 89 -1.96 20.52 -0.57
N SER A 90 -2.24 21.54 -1.40
CA SER A 90 -3.61 21.89 -1.73
C SER A 90 -4.27 20.79 -2.57
N GLN A 91 -5.60 20.71 -2.52
CA GLN A 91 -6.35 19.72 -3.30
C GLN A 91 -6.08 19.86 -4.80
N GLU A 92 -5.97 21.10 -5.31
CA GLU A 92 -5.71 21.36 -6.73
C GLU A 92 -4.34 20.83 -7.17
N LEU A 93 -3.33 20.93 -6.29
CA LEU A 93 -2.02 20.36 -6.56
C LEU A 93 -2.09 18.84 -6.60
N VAL A 94 -2.79 18.23 -5.62
CA VAL A 94 -2.99 16.77 -5.59
C VAL A 94 -3.73 16.29 -6.83
N ASP A 95 -4.83 16.94 -7.23
CA ASP A 95 -5.63 16.55 -8.41
C ASP A 95 -4.84 16.70 -9.72
N SER A 96 -3.93 17.68 -9.79
CA SER A 96 -3.04 17.84 -10.95
C SER A 96 -1.99 16.72 -11.05
N TYR A 97 -1.58 16.17 -9.91
CA TYR A 97 -0.59 15.10 -9.82
C TYR A 97 -1.21 13.70 -9.84
N LEU A 98 -2.39 13.50 -9.26
CA LEU A 98 -3.10 12.23 -9.17
C LEU A 98 -4.51 12.43 -9.74
N PRO A 99 -4.71 12.22 -11.05
CA PRO A 99 -6.02 12.36 -11.67
C PRO A 99 -7.02 11.33 -11.12
N PRO A 100 -8.33 11.50 -11.37
CA PRO A 100 -9.35 10.56 -10.89
C PRO A 100 -9.05 9.11 -11.30
N PHE A 101 -9.08 8.22 -10.31
CA PHE A 101 -8.80 6.80 -10.50
C PHE A 101 -9.70 6.17 -11.56
N GLN A 102 -9.06 5.51 -12.53
CA GLN A 102 -9.74 4.67 -13.52
C GLN A 102 -9.35 3.20 -13.31
N PRO A 103 -10.23 2.38 -12.72
CA PRO A 103 -9.91 0.99 -12.42
C PRO A 103 -9.69 0.17 -13.69
N ARG A 104 -8.57 -0.55 -13.76
CA ARG A 104 -8.32 -1.54 -14.83
C ARG A 104 -9.21 -2.76 -14.71
N GLN A 105 -9.60 -3.10 -13.49
CA GLN A 105 -10.40 -4.28 -13.16
C GLN A 105 -11.66 -3.82 -12.42
N VAL A 106 -12.83 -4.15 -12.97
CA VAL A 106 -14.13 -3.83 -12.39
C VAL A 106 -15.00 -5.08 -12.41
N LEU A 107 -15.68 -5.37 -11.30
CA LEU A 107 -16.73 -6.37 -11.25
C LEU A 107 -18.06 -5.69 -11.60
N ASP A 108 -18.58 -5.99 -12.78
CA ASP A 108 -19.85 -5.47 -13.28
C ASP A 108 -20.81 -6.64 -13.60
N PRO A 109 -22.00 -6.73 -12.98
CA PRO A 109 -22.99 -7.75 -13.31
C PRO A 109 -23.48 -7.71 -14.77
N LEU A 110 -23.42 -6.54 -15.43
CA LEU A 110 -23.78 -6.36 -16.84
C LEU A 110 -22.63 -6.73 -17.79
N ALA A 111 -21.40 -6.75 -17.30
CA ALA A 111 -20.20 -7.16 -18.03
C ALA A 111 -19.34 -8.11 -17.16
N PRO A 112 -19.81 -9.34 -16.89
CA PRO A 112 -19.23 -10.21 -15.89
C PRO A 112 -17.86 -10.74 -16.31
N VAL A 113 -16.94 -10.80 -15.36
CA VAL A 113 -15.60 -11.40 -15.49
C VAL A 113 -15.30 -12.32 -14.30
N SER A 114 -14.50 -13.36 -14.53
CA SER A 114 -13.97 -14.20 -13.46
C SER A 114 -12.58 -13.71 -13.05
N MET A 115 -12.41 -13.31 -11.79
CA MET A 115 -11.15 -12.83 -11.23
C MET A 115 -10.65 -13.81 -10.16
N GLY A 116 -9.33 -14.08 -10.13
CA GLY A 116 -8.72 -14.94 -9.11
C GLY A 116 -9.17 -16.40 -9.16
N ALA A 117 -9.51 -16.91 -10.34
CA ALA A 117 -9.95 -18.30 -10.52
C ALA A 117 -8.81 -19.31 -10.23
N MET A 118 -9.18 -20.52 -9.83
CA MET A 118 -8.24 -21.63 -9.72
C MET A 118 -7.72 -22.00 -11.10
N VAL A 119 -6.40 -22.16 -11.22
CA VAL A 119 -5.72 -22.64 -12.42
C VAL A 119 -4.99 -23.95 -12.12
N GLY A 120 -4.91 -24.84 -13.10
CA GLY A 120 -4.16 -26.08 -12.99
C GLY A 120 -2.64 -25.88 -13.12
N PRO A 121 -1.84 -26.95 -12.91
CA PRO A 121 -0.38 -26.90 -13.00
C PRO A 121 0.15 -26.35 -14.34
N GLU A 122 -0.60 -26.53 -15.43
CA GLU A 122 -0.27 -26.06 -16.78
C GLU A 122 -0.10 -24.53 -16.89
N ALA A 123 -0.60 -23.75 -15.93
CA ALA A 123 -0.44 -22.30 -15.91
C ALA A 123 0.91 -21.84 -15.34
N PHE A 124 1.73 -22.75 -14.80
CA PHE A 124 3.02 -22.45 -14.13
C PHE A 124 4.24 -23.00 -14.89
N THR A 125 4.05 -23.57 -16.08
CA THR A 125 5.09 -24.11 -16.99
C THR A 125 5.15 -23.33 -18.29
#